data_AF-A0A661B6P8-F1
#
_entry.id   AF-A0A661B6P8-F1
#
_cell.length_a   1.000
_cell.length_b   1.000
_cell.length_c   1.000
_cell.angle_alpha   90.00
_cell.angle_beta   90.00
_cell.angle_gamma   90.00
#
_symmetry.space_group_name_H-M   'P 1'
#
loop_
_entity.id
_entity.type
_entity.pdbx_description
1 polymer ?
#
loop_
_entity_poly.entity_id
_entity_poly.type
_entity_poly.pdbx_seq_one_letter_code
_entity_poly.pdbx_strand_id
1 'polypeptide(L)'
;MFLATRTDNRDIVYGEKSAEFVLNEMYIPPDTKIATDDGSVGFCGNVCELLTELEPAPIFACGPTPMLKKLTEISRQWNVQAFFSMESRMACGFGACNGCVIHTIDGYKKVCSDGPIFPAQMLKEF
;
A
#
# COMPACT_ATOMS: atom_id res chain seq x y z
N MET A 1 2.16 5.98 4.10
CA MET A 1 3.19 5.40 4.97
C MET A 1 3.10 3.88 4.92
N PHE A 2 4.09 3.04 4.54
CA PHE A 2 5.30 3.07 3.68
C PHE A 2 5.68 1.58 3.39
N LEU A 3 6.46 1.13 2.39
CA LEU A 3 7.40 1.77 1.46
C LEU A 3 7.62 0.89 0.18
N ALA A 4 7.72 1.53 -1.00
CA ALA A 4 8.61 1.31 -2.18
C ALA A 4 9.33 -0.02 -2.53
N THR A 5 9.81 -0.05 -3.78
CA THR A 5 10.61 -1.10 -4.43
C THR A 5 12.07 -1.24 -3.95
N ARG A 6 12.77 -2.19 -4.59
CA ARG A 6 14.03 -2.83 -4.18
C ARG A 6 15.18 -1.84 -3.99
N THR A 7 16.13 -2.24 -3.14
CA THR A 7 17.32 -1.48 -2.76
C THR A 7 18.13 -0.94 -3.94
N ASP A 8 18.78 0.19 -3.69
CA ASP A 8 19.69 0.96 -4.56
C ASP A 8 19.04 1.80 -5.68
N ASN A 9 17.82 1.47 -6.14
CA ASN A 9 17.04 2.35 -7.01
C ASN A 9 15.53 2.15 -6.78
N ARG A 10 14.90 3.05 -6.01
CA ARG A 10 13.50 2.90 -5.53
C ARG A 10 12.72 4.20 -5.59
N ASP A 11 11.48 4.11 -6.04
CA ASP A 11 10.52 5.20 -5.96
C ASP A 11 9.68 5.08 -4.69
N ILE A 12 9.86 6.05 -3.79
CA ILE A 12 9.02 6.17 -2.59
C ILE A 12 7.88 7.12 -2.93
N VAL A 13 6.66 6.58 -2.95
CA VAL A 13 5.44 7.37 -3.15
C VAL A 13 4.70 7.48 -1.82
N TYR A 14 4.31 8.71 -1.46
CA TYR A 14 3.52 9.01 -0.28
C TYR A 14 2.37 9.91 -0.67
N GLY A 15 1.21 9.74 -0.04
CA GLY A 15 0.10 10.64 -0.27
C GLY A 15 -0.81 10.80 0.92
N GLU A 16 -1.38 11.99 0.99
CA GLU A 16 -2.27 12.47 2.05
C GLU A 16 -3.38 13.34 1.43
N LYS A 17 -4.34 13.77 2.24
CA LYS A 17 -5.46 14.59 1.75
C LYS A 17 -5.05 16.03 1.44
N SER A 18 -4.17 16.59 2.27
CA SER A 18 -3.63 17.94 2.17
C SER A 18 -2.27 18.02 2.88
N ALA A 19 -1.54 19.12 2.67
CA ALA A 19 -0.23 19.39 3.26
C ALA A 19 -0.23 19.40 4.79
N GLU A 20 -1.38 19.64 5.46
CA GLU A 20 -1.46 19.64 6.92
C GLU A 20 -1.35 18.24 7.55
N PHE A 21 -1.61 17.19 6.76
CA PHE A 21 -1.50 15.79 7.16
C PHE A 21 -0.16 15.15 6.78
N VAL A 22 0.62 15.81 5.91
CA VAL A 22 1.95 15.33 5.50
C VAL A 22 2.88 15.32 6.70
N LEU A 23 3.46 14.16 7.01
CA LEU A 23 4.41 14.01 8.10
C LEU A 23 5.62 14.97 7.93
N ASN A 24 6.20 15.40 9.04
CA ASN A 24 7.42 16.20 9.05
C ASN A 24 8.55 15.47 8.29
N GLU A 25 9.39 16.23 7.58
CA GLU A 25 10.55 15.76 6.80
C GLU A 25 11.47 14.80 7.57
N MET A 26 11.55 14.91 8.91
CA MET A 26 12.30 13.97 9.75
C MET A 26 11.80 12.51 9.66
N TYR A 27 10.54 12.28 9.28
CA TYR A 27 9.90 10.97 9.15
C TYR A 27 9.70 10.52 7.70
N ILE A 28 9.98 11.39 6.73
CA ILE A 28 9.82 11.12 5.29
C ILE A 28 11.22 11.01 4.66
N PRO A 29 11.58 9.89 4.01
CA PRO A 29 12.85 9.79 3.29
C PRO A 29 12.97 10.90 2.22
N PRO A 30 14.15 11.55 2.05
CA PRO A 30 14.28 12.75 1.21
C PRO A 30 13.79 12.60 -0.24
N ASP A 31 13.98 11.44 -0.85
CA ASP A 31 13.61 11.16 -2.25
C ASP A 31 12.13 10.75 -2.42
N THR A 32 11.28 11.05 -1.43
CA THR A 32 9.85 10.71 -1.45
C THR A 32 9.07 11.65 -2.37
N LYS A 33 8.40 11.05 -3.36
CA LYS A 33 7.42 11.71 -4.22
C LYS A 33 6.10 11.82 -3.48
N ILE A 34 5.70 13.04 -3.13
CA ILE A 34 4.49 13.34 -2.37
C ILE A 34 3.34 13.64 -3.34
N ALA A 35 2.15 13.12 -3.05
CA ALA A 35 0.88 13.48 -3.67
C ALA A 35 -0.09 14.02 -2.60
N THR A 36 -0.89 15.02 -2.95
CA THR A 36 -2.01 15.48 -2.11
C THR A 36 -3.29 15.56 -2.92
N ASP A 37 -4.40 15.05 -2.36
CA ASP A 37 -5.71 15.04 -3.04
C ASP A 37 -6.16 16.45 -3.48
N ASP A 38 -5.74 17.50 -2.77
CA ASP A 38 -5.99 18.92 -3.07
C ASP A 38 -4.84 19.67 -3.78
N GLY A 39 -3.71 19.01 -4.01
CA GLY A 39 -2.52 19.61 -4.63
C GLY A 39 -1.79 20.65 -3.79
N SER A 40 -2.06 20.74 -2.48
CA SER A 40 -1.41 21.71 -1.58
C SER A 40 0.10 21.46 -1.40
N VAL A 41 0.59 20.24 -1.64
CA VAL A 41 2.03 19.95 -1.80
C VAL A 41 2.28 18.72 -2.70
N GLY A 42 3.30 18.82 -3.56
CA GLY A 42 3.69 17.74 -4.46
C GLY A 42 2.76 17.60 -5.67
N PHE A 43 2.45 16.36 -6.04
CA PHE A 43 1.50 16.04 -7.11
C PHE A 43 0.05 16.31 -6.67
N CYS A 44 -0.74 16.93 -7.54
CA CYS A 44 -2.18 17.15 -7.29
C CYS A 44 -2.99 15.93 -7.74
N GLY A 45 -3.53 15.19 -6.77
CA GLY A 45 -4.19 13.90 -6.96
C GLY A 45 -3.67 12.86 -5.96
N ASN A 46 -4.02 11.59 -6.17
CA ASN A 46 -3.65 10.52 -5.23
C ASN A 46 -2.42 9.71 -5.69
N VAL A 47 -1.91 8.85 -4.79
CA VAL A 47 -0.72 8.03 -5.05
C VAL A 47 -0.85 7.06 -6.24
N CYS A 48 -2.06 6.63 -6.59
CA CYS A 48 -2.25 5.72 -7.72
C CYS A 48 -2.12 6.45 -9.06
N GLU A 49 -2.48 7.73 -9.10
CA GLU A 49 -2.28 8.62 -10.26
C GLU A 49 -0.80 9.00 -10.39
N LEU A 50 -0.17 9.47 -9.31
CA LEU A 50 1.27 9.75 -9.28
C LEU A 50 2.11 8.52 -9.66
N LEU A 51 1.70 7.31 -9.26
CA LEU A 51 2.38 6.07 -9.64
C LEU A 51 2.36 5.84 -11.16
N THR A 52 1.32 6.29 -11.90
CA THR A 52 1.28 6.11 -13.36
C THR A 52 2.24 7.01 -14.14
N GLU A 53 2.84 8.02 -13.49
CA GLU A 53 3.93 8.85 -14.03
C GLU A 53 5.33 8.21 -13.85
N LEU A 54 5.41 7.01 -13.23
CA LEU A 54 6.66 6.32 -12.90
C LEU A 54 6.87 5.06 -13.74
N GLU A 55 8.11 4.57 -13.78
CA GLU A 55 8.43 3.34 -14.52
C GLU A 55 7.82 2.09 -13.85
N PRO A 56 7.31 1.11 -14.63
CA PRO A 56 6.79 -0.15 -14.11
C PRO A 56 7.79 -0.92 -13.25
N ALA A 57 7.48 -1.05 -11.97
CA ALA A 57 8.25 -1.81 -11.00
C ALA A 57 7.31 -2.59 -10.07
N PRO A 58 7.79 -3.61 -9.31
CA PRO A 58 6.97 -4.28 -8.30
C PRO A 58 6.28 -3.30 -7.34
N ILE A 59 5.19 -3.68 -6.67
CA ILE A 59 4.47 -2.76 -5.79
C ILE A 59 4.48 -3.30 -4.35
N PHE A 60 4.93 -2.47 -3.42
CA PHE A 60 4.84 -2.73 -1.98
C PHE A 60 4.01 -1.60 -1.37
N ALA A 61 2.82 -1.92 -0.87
CA ALA A 61 1.87 -0.90 -0.45
C ALA A 61 1.06 -1.27 0.79
N CYS A 62 0.46 -0.26 1.41
CA CYS A 62 -0.28 -0.34 2.65
C CYS A 62 -1.13 0.93 2.76
N GLY A 63 -2.39 0.78 3.16
CA GLY A 63 -3.35 1.88 3.16
C GLY A 63 -4.77 1.40 2.82
N PRO A 64 -5.68 2.33 2.47
CA PRO A 64 -7.10 2.04 2.32
C PRO A 64 -7.42 0.97 1.25
N THR A 65 -8.41 0.12 1.53
CA THR A 65 -8.90 -0.93 0.61
C THR A 65 -9.15 -0.44 -0.84
N PRO A 66 -9.73 0.75 -1.10
CA PRO A 66 -9.89 1.27 -2.47
C PRO A 66 -8.56 1.56 -3.19
N MET A 67 -7.53 2.01 -2.45
CA MET A 67 -6.19 2.25 -2.98
C MET A 67 -5.52 0.92 -3.35
N LEU A 68 -5.59 -0.08 -2.47
CA LEU A 68 -5.03 -1.42 -2.73
C LEU A 68 -5.71 -2.12 -3.92
N LYS A 69 -7.04 -1.94 -4.09
CA LYS A 69 -7.76 -2.34 -5.32
C LYS A 69 -7.13 -1.72 -6.56
N LYS A 70 -6.96 -0.40 -6.57
CA LYS A 70 -6.41 0.32 -7.73
C LYS A 70 -4.97 -0.08 -8.04
N LEU A 71 -4.13 -0.28 -7.01
CA LEU A 71 -2.77 -0.78 -7.17
C LEU A 71 -2.72 -2.23 -7.70
N THR A 72 -3.75 -3.04 -7.44
CA THR A 72 -3.88 -4.38 -8.03
C THR A 72 -4.17 -4.31 -9.53
N GLU A 73 -5.03 -3.39 -9.96
CA GLU A 73 -5.27 -3.13 -11.38
C GLU A 73 -3.98 -2.67 -12.08
N ILE A 74 -3.27 -1.70 -11.49
CA ILE A 74 -1.99 -1.18 -12.00
C ILE A 74 -0.95 -2.30 -12.08
N SER A 75 -0.79 -3.13 -11.04
CA SER A 75 0.18 -4.24 -11.07
C SER A 75 -0.13 -5.27 -12.17
N ARG A 76 -1.41 -5.54 -12.42
CA ARG A 76 -1.89 -6.42 -13.50
C ARG A 76 -1.58 -5.80 -14.88
N GLN A 77 -1.81 -4.50 -15.07
CA GLN A 77 -1.52 -3.77 -16.31
C GLN A 77 -0.02 -3.70 -16.62
N TRP A 78 0.80 -3.46 -15.59
CA TRP A 78 2.26 -3.40 -15.65
C TRP A 78 2.93 -4.77 -15.72
N ASN A 79 2.18 -5.87 -15.49
CA ASN A 79 2.69 -7.23 -15.38
C ASN A 79 3.82 -7.39 -14.32
N VAL A 80 3.61 -6.78 -13.15
CA VAL A 80 4.55 -6.78 -12.02
C VAL A 80 3.95 -7.45 -10.78
N GLN A 81 4.81 -7.92 -9.88
CA GLN A 81 4.37 -8.44 -8.58
C GLN A 81 3.89 -7.29 -7.68
N ALA A 82 2.87 -7.56 -6.86
CA ALA A 82 2.40 -6.62 -5.84
C ALA A 82 2.18 -7.34 -4.50
N PHE A 83 2.57 -6.69 -3.41
CA PHE A 83 2.47 -7.18 -2.04
C PHE A 83 1.87 -6.08 -1.16
N PHE A 84 0.85 -6.42 -0.40
CA PHE A 84 0.15 -5.45 0.46
C PHE A 84 0.23 -5.83 1.93
N SER A 85 0.54 -4.85 2.78
CA SER A 85 0.28 -4.97 4.21
C SER A 85 -1.21 -4.75 4.45
N MET A 86 -1.91 -5.83 4.77
CA MET A 86 -3.32 -5.80 5.07
C MET A 86 -3.57 -5.36 6.51
N GLU A 87 -4.59 -4.53 6.69
CA GLU A 87 -5.11 -4.16 8.00
C GLU A 87 -6.46 -4.84 8.23
N SER A 88 -6.72 -5.24 9.48
CA SER A 88 -8.01 -5.80 9.90
C SER A 88 -8.19 -5.58 11.39
N ARG A 89 -9.43 -5.64 11.89
CA ARG A 89 -9.71 -5.44 13.32
C ARG A 89 -9.07 -6.56 14.14
N MET A 90 -8.16 -6.20 15.02
CA MET A 90 -7.45 -7.15 15.90
C MET A 90 -7.96 -7.03 17.33
N ALA A 91 -8.04 -8.15 18.04
CA ALA A 91 -8.25 -8.18 19.49
C ALA A 91 -7.06 -8.83 20.21
N CYS A 92 -6.67 -10.06 19.85
CA CYS A 92 -5.51 -10.72 20.47
C CYS A 92 -4.15 -10.32 19.88
N GLY A 93 -4.06 -10.09 18.56
CA GLY A 93 -2.78 -9.80 17.87
C GLY A 93 -1.82 -11.00 17.72
N PHE A 94 -2.08 -12.16 18.33
CA PHE A 94 -1.23 -13.37 18.25
C PHE A 94 -1.95 -14.61 17.70
N GLY A 95 -3.05 -14.41 16.96
CA GLY A 95 -3.70 -15.49 16.18
C GLY A 95 -4.68 -16.41 16.92
N ALA A 96 -4.99 -16.16 18.20
CA ALA A 96 -5.90 -17.00 19.00
C ALA A 96 -7.40 -16.68 18.84
N CYS A 97 -7.77 -15.41 18.66
CA CYS A 97 -9.19 -14.99 18.70
C CYS A 97 -9.91 -14.99 17.35
N ASN A 98 -9.21 -15.27 16.24
CA ASN A 98 -9.71 -15.25 14.86
C ASN A 98 -10.40 -13.94 14.39
N GLY A 99 -10.29 -12.83 15.14
CA GLY A 99 -10.98 -11.58 14.81
C GLY A 99 -10.45 -10.85 13.57
N CYS A 100 -9.19 -11.11 13.19
CA CYS A 100 -8.50 -10.48 12.06
C CYS A 100 -8.42 -11.40 10.82
N VAL A 101 -9.44 -12.22 10.60
CA VAL A 101 -9.50 -13.12 9.44
C VAL A 101 -9.81 -12.32 8.16
N ILE A 102 -9.15 -12.69 7.07
CA ILE A 102 -9.36 -12.22 5.70
C ILE A 102 -9.59 -13.41 4.75
N HIS A 103 -10.21 -13.14 3.60
CA HIS A 103 -10.56 -14.15 2.60
C HIS A 103 -9.50 -14.19 1.49
N THR A 104 -8.80 -15.31 1.33
CA THR A 104 -7.82 -15.51 0.26
C THR A 104 -8.28 -16.59 -0.72
N ILE A 105 -7.56 -16.74 -1.84
CA ILE A 105 -7.76 -17.84 -2.78
C ILE A 105 -7.56 -19.21 -2.09
N ASP A 106 -6.59 -19.31 -1.19
CA ASP A 106 -6.24 -20.51 -0.40
C ASP A 106 -7.07 -20.69 0.88
N GLY A 107 -8.22 -20.03 0.98
CA GLY A 107 -9.14 -20.11 2.13
C GLY A 107 -9.04 -18.92 3.07
N TYR A 108 -9.23 -19.16 4.37
CA TYR A 108 -9.21 -18.12 5.40
C TYR A 108 -7.80 -17.97 5.98
N LYS A 109 -7.31 -16.73 6.13
CA LYS A 109 -6.02 -16.39 6.74
C LYS A 109 -6.19 -15.32 7.80
N LYS A 110 -5.32 -15.30 8.82
CA LYS A 110 -5.34 -14.35 9.94
C LYS A 110 -4.24 -13.30 9.76
N VAL A 111 -4.60 -12.03 9.56
CA VAL A 111 -3.63 -10.94 9.30
C VAL A 111 -2.51 -10.90 10.34
N CYS A 112 -2.79 -11.09 11.63
CA CYS A 112 -1.79 -11.02 12.70
C CYS A 112 -0.83 -12.22 12.84
N SER A 113 -1.03 -13.32 12.10
CA SER A 113 -0.23 -14.55 12.30
C SER A 113 0.11 -15.30 11.01
N ASP A 114 -0.72 -15.17 9.97
CA ASP A 114 -0.43 -15.61 8.60
C ASP A 114 0.07 -14.46 7.70
N GLY A 115 -0.03 -13.20 8.17
CA GLY A 115 0.33 -11.97 7.46
C GLY A 115 1.33 -11.10 8.24
N PRO A 116 1.24 -9.75 8.19
CA PRO A 116 0.21 -8.94 7.53
C PRO A 116 0.44 -8.74 6.02
N ILE A 117 1.62 -9.11 5.50
CA ILE A 117 1.97 -8.94 4.09
C ILE A 117 1.42 -10.11 3.27
N PHE A 118 0.60 -9.82 2.25
CA PHE A 118 0.06 -10.81 1.33
C PHE A 118 0.33 -10.41 -0.13
N PRO A 119 0.56 -11.36 -1.06
CA PRO A 119 0.56 -11.07 -2.49
C PRO A 119 -0.81 -10.57 -2.94
N ALA A 120 -0.86 -9.54 -3.80
CA ALA A 120 -2.12 -8.97 -4.29
C ALA A 120 -3.02 -10.03 -4.95
N GLN A 121 -2.44 -10.95 -5.71
CA GLN A 121 -3.13 -12.04 -6.39
C GLN A 121 -3.75 -13.08 -5.44
N MET A 122 -3.36 -13.11 -4.18
CA MET A 122 -3.90 -14.03 -3.16
C MET A 122 -5.20 -13.50 -2.55
N LEU A 123 -5.45 -12.20 -2.60
CA LEU A 123 -6.51 -11.52 -1.86
C LEU A 123 -7.81 -11.48 -2.69
N LYS A 124 -8.89 -12.10 -2.20
CA LYS A 124 -10.17 -12.15 -2.94
C LYS A 124 -10.92 -10.82 -2.99
N GLU A 125 -10.47 -9.85 -2.21
CA GLU A 125 -11.07 -8.52 -2.12
C GLU A 125 -10.62 -7.60 -3.27
N PHE A 126 -9.67 -8.02 -4.13
CA PHE A 126 -8.90 -7.22 -5.11
C PHE A 126 -8.77 -7.83 -6.53
#